data_AF-A3JD11-F1
#
_entry.id   AF-A3JD11-F1
#
_cell.length_a   1.000
_cell.length_b   1.000
_cell.length_c   1.000
_cell.angle_alpha   90.00
_cell.angle_beta   90.00
_cell.angle_gamma   90.00
#
_symmetry.space_group_name_H-M   'P 1'
#
loop_
_entity.id
_entity.type
_entity.pdbx_description
1 polymer ?
#
loop_
_entity_poly.entity_id
_entity_poly.type
_entity_poly.pdbx_seq_one_letter_code
_entity_poly.pdbx_strand_id
1 'polypeptide(L)'
;MPKLTNPVPVRYTVYILCVVTFFMSLPLSLIYTPMAFVTALTGLLSMLGTYDLLQRRHTISRNYPIMANFRYLFEAIGPEIRQYFIQSDTDERPFSREQRTIVYQRAKDILDKRPFGSQLNMYEEGFEWMSHSLALAALLLKTRDAVKKSMYP
;
A
#
# COMPACT_ATOMS: atom_id res chain seq x y z
N MET A 1 35.53 11.69 -28.33
CA MET A 1 35.88 10.30 -27.93
C MET A 1 34.68 9.68 -27.22
N PRO A 2 34.01 8.67 -27.78
CA PRO A 2 32.94 7.98 -27.07
C PRO A 2 33.54 7.16 -25.93
N LYS A 3 33.05 7.38 -24.71
CA LYS A 3 33.55 6.76 -23.49
C LYS A 3 32.83 5.43 -23.21
N LEU A 4 33.66 4.41 -22.97
CA LEU A 4 33.46 3.24 -22.10
C LEU A 4 32.22 2.36 -22.36
N THR A 5 32.35 1.44 -23.31
CA THR A 5 31.60 0.19 -23.29
C THR A 5 32.09 -0.65 -22.10
N ASN A 6 31.29 -0.77 -21.04
CA ASN A 6 31.58 -1.73 -19.97
C ASN A 6 31.61 -3.15 -20.58
N PRO A 7 32.72 -3.89 -20.49
CA PRO A 7 32.84 -5.22 -21.12
C PRO A 7 32.10 -6.32 -20.35
N VAL A 8 31.56 -6.00 -19.17
CA VAL A 8 30.99 -6.99 -18.26
C VAL A 8 29.48 -7.11 -18.49
N PRO A 9 28.97 -8.28 -18.90
CA PRO A 9 27.54 -8.49 -19.06
C PRO A 9 26.84 -8.49 -17.69
N VAL A 10 26.23 -7.35 -17.34
CA VAL A 10 25.50 -7.10 -16.06
C VAL A 10 24.40 -8.14 -15.77
N ARG A 11 23.99 -8.90 -16.78
CA ARG A 11 22.98 -9.96 -16.71
C ARG A 11 23.33 -11.07 -15.72
N TYR A 12 24.58 -11.51 -15.70
CA TYR A 12 25.04 -12.67 -14.91
C TYR A 12 25.94 -12.28 -13.74
N THR A 13 26.20 -11.00 -13.53
CA THR A 13 27.15 -10.52 -12.50
C THR A 13 26.75 -10.95 -11.10
N VAL A 14 25.46 -10.86 -10.77
CA VAL A 14 24.93 -11.24 -9.45
C VAL A 14 25.07 -12.74 -9.22
N TYR A 15 24.73 -13.55 -10.21
CA TYR A 15 24.92 -15.01 -10.14
C TYR A 15 26.39 -15.40 -9.99
N ILE A 16 27.28 -14.83 -10.80
CA ILE A 16 28.71 -15.09 -10.72
C ILE A 16 29.26 -14.67 -9.36
N LEU A 17 28.84 -13.51 -8.84
CA LEU A 17 29.24 -13.05 -7.50
C LEU A 17 28.79 -14.05 -6.43
N CYS A 18 27.53 -14.49 -6.44
CA CYS A 18 27.04 -15.49 -5.49
C CYS A 18 27.84 -16.80 -5.54
N VAL A 19 28.15 -17.29 -6.74
CA VAL A 19 28.93 -18.52 -6.93
C VAL A 19 30.37 -18.35 -6.43
N VAL A 20 31.02 -17.24 -6.77
CA VAL A 20 32.39 -16.94 -6.30
C VAL A 20 32.41 -16.80 -4.78
N THR A 21 31.49 -16.04 -4.20
CA THR A 21 31.38 -15.90 -2.74
C THR A 21 31.07 -17.24 -2.06
N PHE A 22 30.25 -18.10 -2.66
CA PHE A 22 29.99 -19.43 -2.15
C PHE A 22 31.28 -20.26 -2.05
N PHE A 23 32.04 -20.37 -3.14
CA PHE A 23 33.30 -21.13 -3.15
C PHE A 23 34.37 -20.53 -2.23
N MET A 24 34.46 -19.19 -2.14
CA MET A 24 35.42 -18.52 -1.24
C MET A 24 35.04 -18.68 0.24
N SER A 25 33.74 -18.68 0.57
CA SER A 25 33.26 -18.82 1.95
C SER A 25 33.25 -20.27 2.44
N LEU A 26 33.14 -21.25 1.53
CA LEU A 26 33.10 -22.68 1.86
C LEU A 26 34.26 -23.15 2.76
N PRO A 27 35.55 -22.89 2.45
CA PRO A 27 36.65 -23.30 3.32
C PRO A 27 36.63 -22.56 4.66
N LEU A 28 36.25 -21.27 4.66
CA LEU A 28 36.15 -20.47 5.87
C LEU A 28 35.03 -20.94 6.80
N SER A 29 33.93 -21.46 6.26
CA SER A 29 32.82 -22.02 7.03
C SER A 29 33.21 -23.24 7.86
N LEU A 30 34.23 -24.00 7.45
CA LEU A 30 34.69 -25.18 8.20
C LEU A 30 35.53 -24.79 9.42
N ILE A 31 36.10 -23.59 9.40
CA ILE A 31 36.97 -23.06 10.46
C ILE A 31 36.17 -22.15 11.40
N TYR A 32 35.25 -21.35 10.85
CA TYR A 32 34.47 -20.36 11.58
C TYR A 32 32.96 -20.64 11.45
N THR A 33 32.35 -21.13 12.51
CA THR A 33 30.89 -21.42 12.58
C THR A 33 29.98 -20.28 12.10
N PRO A 34 30.27 -18.99 12.37
CA PRO A 34 29.42 -17.90 11.88
C PRO A 34 29.38 -17.77 10.35
N MET A 35 30.44 -18.19 9.66
CA MET A 35 30.51 -18.11 8.19
C MET A 35 29.59 -19.14 7.52
N ALA A 36 29.12 -20.15 8.26
CA ALA A 36 28.17 -21.14 7.75
C ALA A 36 26.87 -20.52 7.25
N PHE A 37 26.39 -19.45 7.89
CA PHE A 37 25.19 -18.73 7.42
C PHE A 37 25.41 -18.09 6.06
N VAL A 38 26.58 -17.48 5.83
CA VAL A 38 26.92 -16.83 4.55
C VAL A 38 27.05 -17.87 3.45
N THR A 39 27.72 -18.99 3.73
CA THR A 39 27.86 -20.10 2.78
C THR A 39 26.51 -20.75 2.47
N ALA A 40 25.66 -20.95 3.46
CA ALA A 40 24.31 -21.48 3.25
C ALA A 40 23.46 -20.55 2.38
N LEU A 41 23.46 -19.25 2.67
CA LEU A 41 22.71 -18.25 1.91
C LEU A 41 23.19 -18.15 0.46
N THR A 42 24.50 -18.00 0.26
CA THR A 42 25.10 -17.89 -1.09
C THR A 42 24.97 -19.19 -1.87
N GLY A 43 25.02 -20.35 -1.21
CA GLY A 43 24.77 -21.66 -1.81
C GLY A 43 23.33 -21.81 -2.29
N LEU A 44 22.35 -21.41 -1.48
CA LEU A 44 20.94 -21.42 -1.86
C LEU A 44 20.66 -20.49 -3.04
N LEU A 45 21.20 -19.27 -3.03
CA LEU A 45 21.07 -18.33 -4.15
C LEU A 45 21.74 -18.86 -5.42
N SER A 46 22.89 -19.53 -5.29
CA SER A 46 23.58 -20.16 -6.42
C SER A 46 22.76 -21.31 -7.00
N MET A 47 22.18 -22.17 -6.17
CA MET A 47 21.27 -23.24 -6.64
C MET A 47 20.05 -22.67 -7.36
N LEU A 48 19.44 -21.63 -6.80
CA LEU A 48 18.30 -20.94 -7.39
C LEU A 48 18.65 -20.30 -8.74
N GLY A 49 19.81 -19.65 -8.83
CA GLY A 49 20.33 -19.10 -10.08
C GLY A 49 20.61 -20.19 -11.14
N THR A 50 21.13 -21.35 -10.73
CA THR A 50 21.30 -22.50 -11.63
C THR A 50 19.95 -23.04 -12.11
N TYR A 51 18.95 -23.13 -11.23
CA TYR A 51 17.59 -23.50 -11.62
C TYR A 51 16.99 -22.49 -12.61
N ASP A 52 17.20 -21.19 -12.39
CA ASP A 52 16.77 -20.11 -13.29
C ASP A 52 17.36 -20.21 -14.70
N LEU A 53 18.62 -20.64 -14.80
CA LEU A 53 19.30 -20.84 -16.07
C LEU A 53 18.80 -22.08 -16.81
N LEU A 54 18.46 -23.15 -16.08
CA LEU A 54 18.00 -24.42 -16.62
C LEU A 54 16.53 -24.38 -17.06
N GLN A 55 15.68 -23.64 -16.33
CA GLN A 55 14.26 -23.56 -16.65
C GLN A 55 14.02 -22.87 -18.00
N ARG A 56 13.08 -23.41 -18.79
CA ARG A 56 12.71 -22.86 -20.11
C ARG A 56 11.45 -22.01 -20.10
N ARG A 57 10.74 -21.96 -18.97
CA ARG A 57 9.40 -21.35 -18.87
C ARG A 57 9.44 -19.83 -18.76
N HIS A 58 10.42 -19.27 -18.04
CA HIS A 58 10.49 -17.84 -17.74
C HIS A 58 11.75 -17.20 -18.37
N THR A 59 11.57 -16.56 -19.53
CA THR A 59 12.66 -15.90 -20.28
C THR A 59 13.40 -14.84 -19.47
N ILE A 60 12.68 -14.11 -18.60
CA ILE A 60 13.28 -13.05 -17.76
C ILE A 60 14.23 -13.65 -16.71
N SER A 61 13.82 -14.72 -16.03
CA SER A 61 14.66 -15.40 -15.04
C SER A 61 15.92 -15.99 -15.66
N ARG A 62 15.84 -16.50 -16.89
CA ARG A 62 17.02 -17.03 -17.61
C ARG A 62 18.02 -15.93 -17.99
N ASN A 63 17.53 -14.74 -18.35
CA ASN A 63 18.41 -13.62 -18.74
C ASN A 63 18.97 -12.84 -17.55
N TYR A 64 18.32 -12.94 -16.38
CA TYR A 64 18.69 -12.26 -15.14
C TYR A 64 18.51 -13.21 -13.95
N PRO A 65 19.33 -14.28 -13.85
CA PRO A 65 19.22 -15.26 -12.77
C PRO A 65 19.35 -14.58 -11.41
N ILE A 66 18.59 -15.04 -10.42
CA ILE A 66 18.49 -14.46 -9.07
C ILE A 66 17.78 -13.09 -9.06
N MET A 67 18.21 -12.13 -9.88
CA MET A 67 17.67 -10.77 -9.94
C MET A 67 16.18 -10.72 -10.33
N ALA A 68 15.75 -11.61 -11.23
CA ALA A 68 14.34 -11.71 -11.59
C ALA A 68 13.45 -12.07 -10.39
N ASN A 69 13.94 -12.91 -9.46
CA ASN A 69 13.17 -13.32 -8.28
C ASN A 69 12.99 -12.16 -7.29
N PHE A 70 14.00 -11.32 -7.11
CA PHE A 70 13.86 -10.08 -6.35
C PHE A 70 12.81 -9.15 -6.97
N ARG A 71 12.78 -9.04 -8.31
CA ARG A 71 11.74 -8.27 -9.01
C ARG A 71 10.34 -8.81 -8.68
N TYR A 72 10.13 -10.12 -8.81
CA TYR A 72 8.83 -10.73 -8.51
C TYR A 72 8.44 -10.57 -7.04
N LEU A 73 9.40 -10.66 -6.12
CA LEU A 73 9.17 -10.44 -4.68
C LEU A 73 8.70 -9.01 -4.41
N PHE A 74 9.37 -8.00 -4.96
CA PHE A 74 8.97 -6.61 -4.78
C PHE A 74 7.66 -6.26 -5.50
N GLU A 75 7.41 -6.88 -6.65
CA GLU A 75 6.14 -6.74 -7.37
C GLU A 75 4.96 -7.27 -6.56
N ALA A 76 5.15 -8.31 -5.74
CA ALA A 76 4.12 -8.81 -4.82
C ALA A 76 3.87 -7.88 -3.63
N ILE A 77 4.91 -7.23 -3.10
CA ILE A 77 4.80 -6.35 -1.92
C ILE A 77 4.24 -4.96 -2.29
N GLY A 78 4.56 -4.45 -3.48
CA GLY A 78 4.18 -3.11 -3.93
C GLY A 78 2.68 -2.78 -3.84
N PRO A 79 1.76 -3.65 -4.30
CA PRO A 79 0.32 -3.42 -4.22
C PRO A 79 -0.20 -3.24 -2.79
N GLU A 80 0.26 -4.07 -1.85
CA GLU A 80 -0.16 -4.02 -0.45
C GLU A 80 0.30 -2.71 0.20
N ILE A 81 1.56 -2.30 -0.02
CA ILE A 81 2.06 -1.02 0.49
C ILE A 81 1.22 0.14 -0.03
N ARG A 82 0.89 0.16 -1.33
CA ARG A 82 0.06 1.22 -1.92
C ARG A 82 -1.33 1.28 -1.30
N GLN A 83 -1.92 0.12 -1.01
CA GLN A 83 -3.27 0.04 -0.47
C GLN A 83 -3.36 0.46 1.00
N TYR A 84 -2.35 0.20 1.83
CA TYR A 84 -2.42 0.49 3.27
C TYR A 84 -1.70 1.75 3.71
N PHE A 85 -0.63 2.15 3.03
CA PHE A 85 0.17 3.31 3.43
C PHE A 85 -0.10 4.57 2.60
N ILE A 86 -0.58 4.42 1.36
CA ILE A 86 -0.72 5.53 0.42
C ILE A 86 -2.18 5.86 0.13
N GLN A 87 -3.05 4.87 0.00
CA GLN A 87 -4.50 5.09 -0.08
C GLN A 87 -5.04 5.35 1.33
N SER A 88 -5.43 6.60 1.60
CA SER A 88 -6.24 6.92 2.78
C SER A 88 -7.65 6.37 2.56
N ASP A 89 -8.33 5.90 3.62
CA ASP A 89 -9.70 5.37 3.53
C ASP A 89 -10.73 6.44 3.06
N THR A 90 -10.29 7.71 3.02
CA THR A 90 -11.05 8.91 2.64
C THR A 90 -10.85 9.33 1.18
N ASP A 91 -9.67 9.06 0.58
CA ASP A 91 -9.32 9.53 -0.76
C ASP A 91 -9.57 8.51 -1.87
N GLU A 92 -10.84 8.34 -2.24
CA GLU A 92 -11.22 7.68 -3.51
C GLU A 92 -12.47 8.35 -4.12
N ARG A 93 -12.44 8.63 -5.43
CA ARG A 93 -13.61 9.06 -6.23
C ARG A 93 -14.10 7.89 -7.09
N PRO A 94 -15.42 7.64 -7.24
CA PRO A 94 -16.57 8.39 -6.71
C PRO A 94 -17.05 7.96 -5.31
N PHE A 95 -16.52 6.88 -4.73
CA PHE A 95 -16.88 6.41 -3.39
C PHE A 95 -15.65 5.98 -2.60
N SER A 96 -15.59 6.36 -1.33
CA SER A 96 -14.49 6.01 -0.44
C SER A 96 -14.58 4.56 0.05
N ARG A 97 -13.45 3.98 0.50
CA ARG A 97 -13.41 2.63 1.07
C ARG A 97 -14.28 2.52 2.32
N GLU A 98 -14.36 3.58 3.13
CA GLU A 98 -15.29 3.64 4.26
C GLU A 98 -16.74 3.49 3.82
N GLN A 99 -17.16 4.22 2.77
CA GLN A 99 -18.54 4.18 2.26
C GLN A 99 -18.89 2.78 1.73
N ARG A 100 -17.98 2.14 0.98
CA ARG A 100 -18.18 0.77 0.49
C ARG A 100 -18.30 -0.24 1.64
N THR A 101 -17.49 -0.09 2.68
CA THR A 101 -17.51 -0.97 3.85
C THR A 101 -18.84 -0.89 4.61
N ILE A 102 -19.38 0.33 4.77
CA ILE A 102 -20.70 0.55 5.39
C ILE A 102 -21.81 -0.16 4.61
N VAL A 103 -21.82 -0.05 3.27
CA VAL A 103 -22.81 -0.73 2.43
C VAL A 103 -22.74 -2.24 2.61
N TYR A 104 -21.54 -2.82 2.64
CA TYR A 104 -21.38 -4.26 2.88
C TYR A 104 -21.79 -4.71 4.28
N GLN A 105 -21.49 -3.91 5.31
CA GLN A 105 -21.89 -4.21 6.69
C GLN A 105 -23.42 -4.23 6.82
N ARG A 106 -24.11 -3.23 6.23
CA ARG A 106 -25.58 -3.19 6.17
C ARG A 106 -26.17 -4.34 5.37
N ALA A 107 -25.58 -4.69 4.23
CA ALA A 107 -26.05 -5.81 3.41
C ALA A 107 -25.93 -7.17 4.11
N LYS A 108 -25.03 -7.29 5.10
CA LYS A 108 -24.80 -8.51 5.88
C LYS A 108 -25.45 -8.50 7.26
N ASP A 109 -26.28 -7.49 7.57
CA ASP A 109 -26.91 -7.29 8.89
C ASP A 109 -25.91 -7.27 10.06
N ILE A 110 -24.70 -6.73 9.80
CA ILE A 110 -23.64 -6.58 10.79
C ILE A 110 -23.78 -5.18 11.41
N LEU A 111 -23.62 -5.09 12.74
CA LEU A 111 -23.76 -3.85 13.52
C LEU A 111 -22.88 -2.70 12.95
N ASP A 112 -23.52 -1.72 12.32
CA ASP A 112 -22.92 -0.54 11.68
C ASP A 112 -22.96 0.70 12.60
N LYS A 113 -22.54 0.56 13.86
CA LYS A 113 -22.50 1.69 14.81
C LYS A 113 -21.08 2.24 14.94
N ARG A 114 -20.82 3.40 14.31
CA ARG A 114 -19.58 4.17 14.49
C ARG A 114 -19.83 5.40 15.38
N PRO A 115 -18.87 5.83 16.20
CA PRO A 115 -18.97 7.06 16.98
C PRO A 115 -19.09 8.29 16.07
N PHE A 116 -19.82 9.31 16.50
CA PHE A 116 -20.18 10.52 15.72
C PHE A 116 -19.01 11.50 15.41
N GLY A 117 -17.75 11.06 15.50
CA GLY A 117 -16.59 11.90 15.20
C GLY A 117 -16.38 12.08 13.69
N SER A 118 -16.02 13.30 13.26
CA SER A 118 -15.59 13.54 11.87
C SER A 118 -14.19 13.00 11.65
N GLN A 119 -14.03 12.15 10.63
CA GLN A 119 -12.73 11.74 10.10
C GLN A 119 -12.20 12.73 9.03
N LEU A 120 -13.01 13.72 8.63
CA LEU A 120 -12.67 14.73 7.63
C LEU A 120 -11.93 15.91 8.27
N ASN A 121 -10.97 16.46 7.52
CA ASN A 121 -10.20 17.62 7.94
C ASN A 121 -11.07 18.90 7.88
N MET A 122 -11.50 19.38 9.05
CA MET A 122 -12.36 20.57 9.18
C MET A 122 -11.65 21.89 8.82
N TYR A 123 -10.34 21.88 8.63
CA TYR A 123 -9.52 23.05 8.29
C TYR A 123 -9.11 23.09 6.82
N GLU A 124 -9.56 22.15 6.00
CA GLU A 124 -9.23 22.08 4.58
C GLU A 124 -10.07 23.07 3.76
N GLU A 125 -9.48 23.68 2.74
CA GLU A 125 -10.21 24.59 1.83
C GLU A 125 -11.32 23.82 1.09
N GLY A 126 -12.56 24.29 1.21
CA GLY A 126 -13.74 23.64 0.64
C GLY A 126 -14.54 22.77 1.63
N PHE A 127 -14.10 22.67 2.89
CA PHE A 127 -14.92 22.07 3.93
C PHE A 127 -16.12 22.99 4.28
N GLU A 128 -17.33 22.56 3.92
CA GLU A 128 -18.56 23.29 4.23
C GLU A 128 -19.20 22.76 5.52
N TRP A 129 -19.38 23.65 6.51
CA TRP A 129 -20.12 23.36 7.73
C TRP A 129 -21.50 24.00 7.67
N MET A 130 -22.56 23.21 7.87
CA MET A 130 -23.92 23.74 8.05
C MET A 130 -24.24 23.85 9.54
N SER A 131 -24.36 25.08 10.04
CA SER A 131 -24.89 25.32 11.38
C SER A 131 -26.39 25.07 11.40
N HIS A 132 -26.88 24.29 12.36
CA HIS A 132 -28.32 24.15 12.56
C HIS A 132 -28.94 25.53 12.82
N SER A 133 -29.90 25.93 11.98
CA SER A 133 -30.60 27.19 12.16
C SER A 133 -31.46 27.11 13.42
N LEU A 134 -31.00 27.71 14.51
CA LEU A 134 -31.78 27.93 15.73
C LEU A 134 -32.81 29.07 15.56
N ALA A 135 -33.30 29.32 14.34
CA ALA A 135 -34.34 30.31 14.08
C ALA A 135 -35.67 29.83 14.71
N LEU A 136 -35.76 30.03 16.02
CA LEU A 136 -36.93 29.78 16.82
C LEU A 136 -38.08 30.59 16.24
N ALA A 137 -39.25 29.98 16.16
CA ALA A 137 -40.52 30.52 15.66
C ALA A 137 -41.07 31.71 16.48
N ALA A 138 -40.22 32.63 16.96
CA ALA A 138 -40.63 33.87 17.63
C ALA A 138 -41.45 34.79 16.71
N LEU A 139 -41.32 34.64 15.38
CA LEU A 139 -42.13 35.39 14.43
C LEU A 139 -43.59 34.91 14.34
N LEU A 140 -43.88 33.66 14.73
CA LEU A 140 -45.24 33.10 14.71
C LEU A 140 -46.07 33.48 15.93
N LEU A 141 -45.43 33.84 17.05
CA LEU A 141 -46.15 34.31 18.24
C LEU A 141 -46.58 35.78 18.09
N LYS A 142 -45.74 36.63 17.49
CA LYS A 142 -46.05 38.06 17.28
C LYS A 142 -47.20 38.28 16.30
N THR A 143 -47.35 37.44 15.28
CA THR A 143 -48.46 37.51 14.32
C THR A 143 -49.76 36.94 14.89
N ARG A 144 -49.69 35.93 15.76
CA ARG A 144 -50.88 35.34 16.40
C ARG A 144 -51.58 36.32 17.35
N ASP A 145 -50.81 37.13 18.07
CA ASP A 145 -51.35 38.15 18.98
C ASP A 145 -51.93 39.36 18.23
N ALA A 146 -51.33 39.73 17.09
CA ALA A 146 -51.83 40.80 16.22
C ALA A 146 -53.17 40.43 15.55
N VAL A 147 -53.33 39.17 15.12
CA VAL A 147 -54.58 38.67 14.52
C VAL A 147 -55.69 38.52 15.57
N LYS A 148 -55.37 38.06 16.79
CA LYS A 148 -56.36 37.92 17.87
C LYS A 148 -56.93 39.26 18.34
N LYS A 149 -56.13 40.33 18.30
CA LYS A 149 -56.54 41.70 18.66
C LYS A 149 -57.40 42.40 17.58
N SER A 150 -57.40 41.89 16.35
CA SER A 150 -58.24 42.37 15.25
C SER A 150 -59.57 41.61 15.11
N MET A 151 -59.73 40.45 15.76
CA MET A 151 -60.86 39.54 15.55
C MET A 151 -62.03 39.76 16.54
N TYR A 152 -61.82 40.48 17.64
CA TYR A 152 -62.90 40.85 18.58
C TYR A 152 -62.79 42.34 18.94
N PRO A 153 -63.78 43.19 18.59
CA PRO A 153 -63.89 44.55 19.09
C PRO A 153 -64.32 44.61 20.56
#